data_AF-A0A257QU47-F1
#
_entry.id   AF-A0A257QU47-F1
#
_cell.length_a   1.000
_cell.length_b   1.000
_cell.length_c   1.000
_cell.angle_alpha   90.00
_cell.angle_beta   90.00
_cell.angle_gamma   90.00
#
_symmetry.space_group_name_H-M   'P 1'
#
loop_
_entity.id
_entity.type
_entity.pdbx_description
1 polymer ?
#
loop_
_entity_poly.entity_id
_entity_poly.type
_entity_poly.pdbx_seq_one_letter_code
_entity_poly.pdbx_strand_id
1 'polypeptide(L)'
;MDRTIVYPGSIPLDTDILGLNRNVMIGISALSQAVLGNGSIVDGLACTPTAPASMTINIGPGSITALAPIDVSAYGSMAADSTDQIIKTGINRQAIPFTLTAPVISGQSINYLIEAAFAESDTNPVVLPYVNAANPAQPYSGPNNSGGAQNTMRVQSVQLQLKPGAAAASGTQTTAPVDNGWVGLYVITVNYGQTAIIADMIETLPGAPFLNFKLPALRPGFSVMQTFNASGIFTVPPGVTTARVTVIGGGGAAGYHAVQPGAGGGGGGNASGIVSGLLPGQTIAVTVGAAGVAPTSPAYGGNGGTSSFGAYLSATGGQGGQGGTASLFATAGGIGGAGFGGQFNQSGAMGDDGSAVSSHGGSGGGAGRGRGASGPLPGQPASGYGGGGGGGGASIGASPTGSPGGAGGAGLVIVEY
;
A
#
# COMPACT_ATOMS: atom_id res chain seq x y z
N MET A 1 1.00 29.29 19.39
CA MET A 1 1.42 28.89 20.74
C MET A 1 1.35 30.14 21.59
N ASP A 2 0.55 30.08 22.65
CA ASP A 2 0.36 31.23 23.53
C ASP A 2 1.61 31.46 24.37
N ARG A 3 1.91 32.73 24.64
CA ARG A 3 3.14 33.15 25.31
C ARG A 3 2.79 34.07 26.47
N THR A 4 3.19 33.69 27.68
CA THR A 4 3.08 34.54 28.86
C THR A 4 4.02 35.74 28.71
N ILE A 5 3.52 36.94 28.98
CA ILE A 5 4.32 38.17 29.00
C ILE A 5 4.66 38.48 30.46
N VAL A 6 5.96 38.55 30.76
CA VAL A 6 6.48 38.95 32.08
C VAL A 6 7.18 40.30 31.94
N TYR A 7 6.89 41.24 32.85
CA TYR A 7 7.40 42.61 32.80
C TYR A 7 8.58 42.82 33.77
N PRO A 8 9.52 43.74 33.46
CA PRO A 8 10.55 44.15 34.41
C PRO A 8 9.95 44.63 35.73
N GLY A 9 10.43 44.12 36.85
CA GLY A 9 9.95 44.48 38.20
C GLY A 9 8.68 43.74 38.66
N SER A 10 8.08 42.87 37.83
CA SER A 10 7.01 41.99 38.28
C SER A 10 7.53 40.83 39.15
N ILE A 11 6.71 40.37 40.09
CA ILE A 11 7.03 39.22 40.95
C ILE A 11 6.87 37.95 40.11
N PRO A 12 7.93 37.13 39.94
CA PRO A 12 7.80 35.86 39.23
C PRO A 12 6.86 34.91 39.96
N LEU A 13 5.91 34.33 39.23
CA LEU A 13 5.04 33.27 39.72
C LEU A 13 5.51 31.92 39.16
N ASP A 14 5.27 30.83 39.89
CA ASP A 14 5.52 29.49 39.39
C ASP A 14 4.68 29.18 38.14
N THR A 15 3.46 29.74 38.08
CA THR A 15 2.57 29.66 36.91
C THR A 15 3.18 30.25 35.65
N ASP A 16 4.16 31.16 35.73
CA ASP A 16 4.83 31.70 34.54
C ASP A 16 5.64 30.61 33.81
N ILE A 17 6.27 29.71 34.57
CA ILE A 17 7.05 28.58 34.05
C ILE A 17 6.13 27.41 33.70
N LEU A 18 5.20 27.08 34.59
CA LEU A 18 4.26 25.97 34.39
C LEU A 18 3.35 26.22 33.18
N GLY A 19 2.89 27.45 33.00
CA GLY A 19 2.08 27.87 31.85
C GLY A 19 2.83 27.79 30.53
N LEU A 20 4.12 28.15 30.51
CA LEU A 20 4.96 27.97 29.33
C LEU A 20 5.05 26.49 28.92
N ASN A 21 5.27 25.58 29.87
CA ASN A 21 5.31 24.14 29.60
C ASN A 21 3.99 23.62 29.03
N ARG A 22 2.85 24.03 29.61
CA ARG A 22 1.52 23.67 29.12
C ARG A 22 1.27 24.20 27.69
N ASN A 23 1.60 25.46 27.42
CA ASN A 23 1.40 26.07 26.11
C ASN A 23 2.27 25.40 25.02
N VAL A 24 3.51 25.02 25.37
CA VAL A 24 4.38 24.26 24.48
C VAL A 24 3.76 22.91 24.12
N MET A 25 3.28 22.17 25.11
CA MET A 25 2.59 20.90 24.89
C MET A 25 1.36 21.07 24.00
N ILE A 26 0.51 22.08 24.22
CA ILE A 26 -0.67 22.35 23.38
C ILE A 26 -0.25 22.66 21.93
N GLY A 27 0.82 23.42 21.73
CA GLY A 27 1.36 23.70 20.39
C GLY A 27 1.87 22.45 19.67
N ILE A 28 2.57 21.56 20.38
CA ILE A 28 3.06 20.27 19.85
C ILE A 28 1.88 19.33 19.56
N SER A 29 0.86 19.33 20.42
CA SER A 29 -0.39 18.59 20.23
C SER A 29 -1.05 19.00 18.92
N ALA A 30 -1.25 20.30 18.68
CA ALA A 30 -1.91 20.78 17.47
C ALA A 30 -1.18 20.35 16.20
N LEU A 31 0.16 20.38 16.20
CA LEU A 31 0.96 19.86 15.09
C LEU A 31 0.82 18.34 14.94
N SER A 32 0.89 17.60 16.04
CA SER A 32 0.75 16.14 16.04
C SER A 32 -0.62 15.72 15.52
N GLN A 33 -1.67 16.40 15.95
CA GLN A 33 -3.05 16.20 15.50
C GLN A 33 -3.21 16.51 14.00
N ALA A 34 -2.57 17.56 13.50
CA ALA A 34 -2.62 17.89 12.07
C ALA A 34 -1.97 16.83 11.18
N VAL A 35 -0.99 16.07 11.70
CA VAL A 35 -0.26 15.05 10.95
C VAL A 35 -0.86 13.65 11.15
N LEU A 36 -1.23 13.31 12.38
CA LEU A 36 -1.62 11.96 12.79
C LEU A 36 -3.15 11.81 12.96
N GLY A 37 -3.89 12.91 13.04
CA GLY A 37 -5.32 12.91 13.34
C GLY A 37 -5.62 12.69 14.82
N ASN A 38 -6.84 12.25 15.12
CA ASN A 38 -7.35 12.12 16.50
C ASN A 38 -7.28 10.70 17.07
N GLY A 39 -7.01 9.71 16.22
CA GLY A 39 -6.93 8.31 16.64
C GLY A 39 -5.65 8.02 17.43
N SER A 40 -5.69 6.98 18.27
CA SER A 40 -4.47 6.49 18.91
C SER A 40 -3.53 5.90 17.88
N ILE A 41 -2.27 6.34 17.85
CA ILE A 41 -1.23 5.87 16.92
C ILE A 41 0.01 5.49 17.71
N VAL A 42 0.64 4.40 17.31
CA VAL A 42 1.81 3.83 17.97
C VAL A 42 3.00 3.86 17.03
N ASP A 43 4.17 4.15 17.57
CA ASP A 43 5.43 4.14 16.84
C ASP A 43 6.55 3.48 17.63
N GLY A 44 7.39 2.69 16.95
CA GLY A 44 8.41 1.87 17.59
C GLY A 44 7.80 0.70 18.36
N LEU A 45 8.10 0.58 19.66
CA LEU A 45 7.59 -0.45 20.57
C LEU A 45 7.75 -1.89 20.03
N ALA A 46 8.83 -2.15 19.30
CA ALA A 46 9.06 -3.44 18.68
C ALA A 46 9.09 -4.56 19.73
N CYS A 47 8.23 -5.57 19.57
CA CYS A 47 8.22 -6.76 20.42
C CYS A 47 9.26 -7.76 19.92
N THR A 48 10.25 -8.07 20.76
CA THR A 48 11.38 -8.94 20.41
C THR A 48 11.65 -9.97 21.51
N PRO A 49 12.07 -11.21 21.17
CA PRO A 49 12.52 -12.16 22.17
C PRO A 49 13.87 -11.72 22.78
N THR A 50 14.20 -12.23 23.98
CA THR A 50 15.53 -11.98 24.56
C THR A 50 16.64 -12.68 23.77
N ALA A 51 17.87 -12.18 23.92
CA ALA A 51 19.09 -12.84 23.43
C ALA A 51 20.07 -13.02 24.61
N PRO A 52 20.31 -14.25 25.11
CA PRO A 52 19.75 -15.54 24.68
C PRO A 52 18.23 -15.68 24.86
N ALA A 53 17.60 -16.54 24.07
CA ALA A 53 16.15 -16.74 24.10
C ALA A 53 15.70 -17.34 25.45
N SER A 54 14.64 -16.77 26.02
CA SER A 54 14.05 -17.15 27.31
C SER A 54 12.53 -16.97 27.27
N MET A 55 11.84 -17.24 28.36
CA MET A 55 10.40 -16.95 28.51
C MET A 55 10.10 -15.45 28.72
N THR A 56 11.04 -14.57 28.37
CA THR A 56 10.88 -13.12 28.44
C THR A 56 10.92 -12.53 27.04
N ILE A 57 10.05 -11.55 26.80
CA ILE A 57 10.08 -10.67 25.63
C ILE A 57 10.44 -9.26 26.07
N ASN A 58 10.96 -8.46 25.15
CA ASN A 58 11.24 -7.05 25.34
C ASN A 58 10.39 -6.23 24.38
N ILE A 59 9.62 -5.29 24.91
CA ILE A 59 9.00 -4.22 24.12
C ILE A 59 10.01 -3.08 24.04
N GLY A 60 10.53 -2.81 22.85
CA GLY A 60 11.54 -1.79 22.63
C GLY A 60 11.05 -0.36 22.92
N PRO A 61 11.95 0.64 22.82
CA PRO A 61 11.56 2.04 22.94
C PRO A 61 10.55 2.44 21.86
N GLY A 62 9.72 3.43 22.17
CA GLY A 62 8.67 3.89 21.27
C GLY A 62 7.72 4.85 21.95
N SER A 63 6.65 5.19 21.25
CA SER A 63 5.66 6.15 21.69
C SER A 63 4.24 5.75 21.34
N ILE A 64 3.30 6.22 22.16
CA ILE A 64 1.88 6.23 21.85
C ILE A 64 1.40 7.67 21.82
N THR A 65 0.71 8.03 20.76
CA THR A 65 0.01 9.29 20.62
C THR A 65 -1.48 9.02 20.78
N ALA A 66 -2.16 9.73 21.67
CA ALA A 66 -3.58 9.52 21.96
C ALA A 66 -4.26 10.82 22.40
N LEU A 67 -5.58 10.88 22.22
CA LEU A 67 -6.38 11.98 22.74
C LEU A 67 -6.53 11.83 24.27
N ALA A 68 -6.22 12.90 24.98
CA ALA A 68 -6.33 12.95 26.44
C ALA A 68 -6.61 14.38 26.90
N PRO A 69 -7.17 14.57 28.11
CA PRO A 69 -7.33 15.91 28.66
C PRO A 69 -5.98 16.63 28.84
N ILE A 70 -5.99 17.96 28.78
CA ILE A 70 -4.78 18.79 28.97
C ILE A 70 -4.09 18.41 30.29
N ASP A 71 -4.83 18.43 31.40
CA ASP A 71 -4.35 18.09 32.73
C ASP A 71 -5.47 17.45 33.56
N VAL A 72 -5.39 16.14 33.82
CA VAL A 72 -6.40 15.44 34.66
C VAL A 72 -6.33 15.90 36.12
N SER A 73 -5.13 16.21 36.60
CA SER A 73 -4.84 16.75 37.93
C SER A 73 -4.10 18.08 37.84
N ALA A 74 -4.14 18.86 38.92
CA ALA A 74 -3.43 20.14 38.99
C ALA A 74 -1.93 19.97 38.66
N TYR A 75 -1.38 20.87 37.85
CA TYR A 75 0.04 20.88 37.48
C TYR A 75 0.75 21.97 38.28
N GLY A 76 1.33 21.60 39.42
CA GLY A 76 1.83 22.57 40.40
C GLY A 76 0.68 23.47 40.89
N SER A 77 0.85 24.79 40.81
CA SER A 77 -0.21 25.75 41.16
C SER A 77 -1.26 25.97 40.06
N MET A 78 -1.10 25.37 38.87
CA MET A 78 -2.13 25.44 37.83
C MET A 78 -3.24 24.43 38.09
N ALA A 79 -4.49 24.88 38.03
CA ALA A 79 -5.64 24.01 38.15
C ALA A 79 -5.66 22.94 37.04
N ALA A 80 -6.29 21.81 37.36
CA ALA A 80 -6.58 20.75 36.39
C ALA A 80 -7.48 21.30 35.27
N ASP A 81 -7.26 20.80 34.06
CA ASP A 81 -8.11 21.04 32.89
C ASP A 81 -8.43 19.69 32.26
N SER A 82 -9.56 19.13 32.70
CA SER A 82 -10.04 17.83 32.24
C SER A 82 -11.09 17.93 31.12
N THR A 83 -11.50 19.16 30.76
CA THR A 83 -12.54 19.42 29.77
C THR A 83 -11.94 19.47 28.38
N ASP A 84 -10.86 20.24 28.21
CA ASP A 84 -10.22 20.40 26.92
C ASP A 84 -9.35 19.18 26.59
N GLN A 85 -9.58 18.61 25.40
CA GLN A 85 -8.91 17.43 24.90
C GLN A 85 -7.83 17.81 23.89
N ILE A 86 -6.65 17.24 24.05
CA ILE A 86 -5.50 17.45 23.17
C ILE A 86 -4.85 16.11 22.83
N ILE A 87 -4.06 16.08 21.75
CA ILE A 87 -3.25 14.93 21.40
C ILE A 87 -1.96 14.95 22.20
N LYS A 88 -1.79 13.97 23.09
CA LYS A 88 -0.60 13.81 23.93
C LYS A 88 0.21 12.61 23.46
N THR A 89 1.52 12.68 23.63
CA THR A 89 2.44 11.61 23.24
C THR A 89 3.19 11.11 24.47
N GLY A 90 2.94 9.85 24.83
CA GLY A 90 3.70 9.14 25.85
C GLY A 90 4.92 8.47 25.22
N ILE A 91 6.07 8.49 25.88
CA ILE A 91 7.32 7.99 25.32
C ILE A 91 8.00 7.06 26.32
N ASN A 92 8.39 5.87 25.85
CA ASN A 92 9.31 4.99 26.56
C ASN A 92 10.66 4.99 25.84
N ARG A 93 11.71 5.40 26.57
CA ARG A 93 13.07 5.50 26.02
C ARG A 93 13.90 4.22 26.18
N GLN A 94 13.41 3.27 26.97
CA GLN A 94 14.07 2.01 27.28
C GLN A 94 13.10 0.86 27.01
N ALA A 95 13.66 -0.32 26.76
CA ALA A 95 12.86 -1.52 26.57
C ALA A 95 12.24 -1.97 27.90
N ILE A 96 11.01 -2.46 27.84
CA ILE A 96 10.29 -3.01 29.00
C ILE A 96 10.16 -4.53 28.83
N PRO A 97 10.72 -5.34 29.75
CA PRO A 97 10.63 -6.78 29.68
C PRO A 97 9.29 -7.29 30.23
N PHE A 98 8.76 -8.35 29.63
CA PHE A 98 7.62 -9.10 30.12
C PHE A 98 7.93 -10.60 30.14
N THR A 99 7.67 -11.25 31.27
CA THR A 99 7.86 -12.70 31.43
C THR A 99 6.54 -13.42 31.20
N LEU A 100 6.57 -14.42 30.32
CA LEU A 100 5.44 -15.29 29.98
C LEU A 100 5.58 -16.63 30.69
N THR A 101 4.48 -17.36 30.81
CA THR A 101 4.47 -18.71 31.37
C THR A 101 3.86 -19.70 30.37
N ALA A 102 4.50 -20.85 30.19
CA ALA A 102 3.94 -21.90 29.37
C ALA A 102 2.73 -22.55 30.06
N PRO A 103 1.72 -23.01 29.32
CA PRO A 103 0.61 -23.76 29.89
C PRO A 103 1.11 -25.08 30.48
N VAL A 104 0.41 -25.57 31.51
CA VAL A 104 0.83 -26.76 32.30
C VAL A 104 0.24 -28.08 31.79
N ILE A 105 -0.74 -28.03 30.90
CA ILE A 105 -1.43 -29.21 30.34
C ILE A 105 -0.88 -29.51 28.94
N SER A 106 -0.50 -30.76 28.71
CA SER A 106 0.01 -31.21 27.41
C SER A 106 -1.02 -30.99 26.30
N GLY A 107 -0.54 -30.54 25.13
CA GLY A 107 -1.38 -30.23 23.96
C GLY A 107 -2.12 -28.89 24.03
N GLN A 108 -1.88 -28.07 25.06
CA GLN A 108 -2.44 -26.73 25.14
C GLN A 108 -1.49 -25.64 24.66
N SER A 109 -2.09 -24.54 24.19
CA SER A 109 -1.45 -23.26 23.90
C SER A 109 -2.23 -22.13 24.56
N ILE A 110 -1.55 -21.01 24.82
CA ILE A 110 -2.14 -19.78 25.34
C ILE A 110 -1.67 -18.60 24.48
N ASN A 111 -2.59 -17.67 24.22
CA ASN A 111 -2.26 -16.40 23.58
C ASN A 111 -2.10 -15.32 24.66
N TYR A 112 -0.99 -14.60 24.63
CA TYR A 112 -0.77 -13.41 25.44
C TYR A 112 -0.96 -12.17 24.59
N LEU A 113 -1.77 -11.23 25.08
CA LEU A 113 -1.95 -9.92 24.47
C LEU A 113 -0.97 -8.93 25.12
N ILE A 114 -0.24 -8.18 24.29
CA ILE A 114 0.40 -6.93 24.70
C ILE A 114 -0.49 -5.78 24.27
N GLU A 115 -0.85 -4.91 25.19
CA GLU A 115 -1.60 -3.69 24.93
C GLU A 115 -0.89 -2.48 25.53
N ALA A 116 -1.20 -1.30 24.97
CA ALA A 116 -0.62 -0.03 25.37
C ALA A 116 -1.69 1.04 25.61
N ALA A 117 -1.41 1.94 26.54
CA ALA A 117 -2.19 3.15 26.77
C ALA A 117 -1.27 4.34 27.03
N PHE A 118 -1.76 5.54 26.74
CA PHE A 118 -1.12 6.76 27.22
C PHE A 118 -1.30 6.86 28.72
N ALA A 119 -0.21 7.08 29.46
CA ALA A 119 -0.26 7.33 30.89
C ALA A 119 0.50 8.60 31.27
N GLU A 120 -0.08 9.30 32.23
CA GLU A 120 0.50 10.49 32.82
C GLU A 120 0.51 10.35 34.35
N SER A 121 1.66 10.59 34.96
CA SER A 121 1.81 10.49 36.42
C SER A 121 2.85 11.47 36.94
N ASP A 122 2.60 12.01 38.13
CA ASP A 122 3.56 12.85 38.84
C ASP A 122 4.55 11.97 39.63
N THR A 123 5.83 12.25 39.50
CA THR A 123 6.92 11.43 40.04
C THR A 123 8.04 12.31 40.63
N ASN A 124 9.10 11.64 41.12
CA ASN A 124 10.28 12.26 41.71
C ASN A 124 9.94 13.19 42.90
N PRO A 125 9.41 12.63 44.01
CA PRO A 125 9.09 13.40 45.20
C PRO A 125 10.36 13.96 45.86
N VAL A 126 10.42 15.28 46.04
CA VAL A 126 11.55 15.98 46.69
C VAL A 126 11.01 16.94 47.74
N VAL A 127 11.69 17.06 48.88
CA VAL A 127 11.41 18.11 49.86
C VAL A 127 12.00 19.42 49.35
N LEU A 128 11.14 20.30 48.86
CA LEU A 128 11.54 21.57 48.24
C LEU A 128 11.70 22.69 49.28
N PRO A 129 12.65 23.61 49.10
CA PRO A 129 12.71 24.82 49.91
C PRO A 129 11.60 25.82 49.50
N TYR A 130 10.93 26.41 50.47
CA TYR A 130 9.87 27.42 50.28
C TYR A 130 10.23 28.76 50.90
N VAL A 131 9.77 29.87 50.31
CA VAL A 131 9.98 31.21 50.86
C VAL A 131 9.23 31.35 52.19
N ASN A 132 9.96 31.74 53.23
CA ASN A 132 9.40 32.11 54.52
C ASN A 132 9.22 33.63 54.57
N ALA A 133 7.98 34.10 54.39
CA ALA A 133 7.68 35.53 54.38
C ALA A 133 7.96 36.22 55.73
N ALA A 134 7.92 35.49 56.85
CA ALA A 134 8.20 36.03 58.18
C ALA A 134 9.71 36.11 58.48
N ASN A 135 10.52 35.24 57.89
CA ASN A 135 11.97 35.28 57.99
C ASN A 135 12.64 34.74 56.72
N PRO A 136 12.92 35.59 55.72
CA PRO A 136 13.49 35.16 54.44
C PRO A 136 14.88 34.51 54.53
N ALA A 137 15.61 34.70 55.63
CA ALA A 137 16.90 34.06 55.85
C ALA A 137 16.78 32.57 56.26
N GLN A 138 15.56 32.08 56.50
CA GLN A 138 15.28 30.70 56.93
C GLN A 138 14.16 30.10 56.06
N PRO A 139 14.51 29.53 54.88
CA PRO A 139 13.54 28.88 54.01
C PRO A 139 12.81 27.75 54.73
N TYR A 140 11.52 27.59 54.42
CA TYR A 140 10.75 26.44 54.87
C TYR A 140 11.18 25.17 54.14
N SER A 141 11.15 24.04 54.84
CA SER A 141 11.37 22.71 54.24
C SER A 141 10.01 22.08 53.91
N GLY A 142 9.66 21.99 52.63
CA GLY A 142 8.33 21.58 52.17
C GLY A 142 7.24 22.62 52.42
N PRO A 143 6.02 22.39 51.91
CA PRO A 143 4.90 23.31 52.07
C PRO A 143 4.61 23.57 53.54
N ASN A 144 4.42 24.84 53.91
CA ASN A 144 4.14 25.27 55.29
C ASN A 144 5.14 24.73 56.33
N ASN A 145 6.40 24.51 55.92
CA ASN A 145 7.48 23.95 56.75
C ASN A 145 7.18 22.54 57.31
N SER A 146 6.36 21.76 56.61
CA SER A 146 5.91 20.43 57.05
C SER A 146 6.94 19.31 56.90
N GLY A 147 8.01 19.53 56.14
CA GLY A 147 8.94 18.48 55.71
C GLY A 147 8.38 17.54 54.64
N GLY A 148 7.16 17.77 54.14
CA GLY A 148 6.54 16.95 53.11
C GLY A 148 7.21 17.10 51.75
N ALA A 149 7.50 15.97 51.10
CA ALA A 149 8.00 15.94 49.74
C ALA A 149 6.87 16.15 48.72
N GLN A 150 7.18 16.78 47.60
CA GLN A 150 6.26 16.97 46.48
C GLN A 150 6.88 16.48 45.19
N ASN A 151 6.06 15.90 44.32
CA ASN A 151 6.50 15.47 43.00
C ASN A 151 6.97 16.67 42.17
N THR A 152 8.10 16.49 41.48
CA THR A 152 8.79 17.56 40.74
C THR A 152 8.75 17.35 39.23
N MET A 153 8.15 16.27 38.76
CA MET A 153 8.07 15.94 37.33
C MET A 153 6.74 15.26 37.01
N ARG A 154 6.06 15.74 35.96
CA ARG A 154 4.94 15.05 35.30
C ARG A 154 5.49 14.24 34.12
N VAL A 155 5.39 12.92 34.20
CA VAL A 155 5.90 12.00 33.17
C VAL A 155 4.76 11.57 32.27
N GLN A 156 4.97 11.65 30.97
CA GLN A 156 4.09 11.10 29.93
C GLN A 156 4.77 9.88 29.31
N SER A 157 4.18 8.71 29.46
CA SER A 157 4.80 7.43 29.10
C SER A 157 3.83 6.53 28.36
N VAL A 158 4.37 5.48 27.73
CA VAL A 158 3.56 4.38 27.23
C VAL A 158 3.38 3.40 28.37
N GLN A 159 2.17 3.30 28.91
CA GLN A 159 1.84 2.21 29.82
C GLN A 159 1.66 0.95 29.01
N LEU A 160 2.33 -0.13 29.40
CA LEU A 160 2.26 -1.43 28.73
C LEU A 160 1.71 -2.47 29.70
N GLN A 161 0.87 -3.36 29.18
CA GLN A 161 0.31 -4.47 29.95
C GLN A 161 0.39 -5.77 29.15
N LEU A 162 0.74 -6.86 29.85
CA LEU A 162 0.67 -8.23 29.34
C LEU A 162 -0.57 -8.89 29.92
N LYS A 163 -1.44 -9.42 29.06
CA LYS A 163 -2.66 -10.12 29.46
C LYS A 163 -2.68 -11.56 28.96
N PRO A 164 -2.77 -12.55 29.86
CA PRO A 164 -2.98 -13.94 29.46
C PRO A 164 -4.41 -14.13 28.93
N GLY A 165 -4.54 -14.80 27.80
CA GLY A 165 -5.81 -15.35 27.33
C GLY A 165 -6.16 -16.65 28.03
N ALA A 166 -7.16 -17.35 27.51
CA ALA A 166 -7.53 -18.68 27.99
C ALA A 166 -6.69 -19.75 27.29
N ALA A 167 -5.97 -20.57 28.06
CA ALA A 167 -5.28 -21.73 27.53
C ALA A 167 -6.30 -22.76 27.02
N ALA A 168 -6.11 -23.26 25.80
CA ALA A 168 -6.96 -24.26 25.17
C ALA A 168 -6.12 -25.21 24.31
N ALA A 169 -6.76 -26.21 23.69
CA ALA A 169 -6.07 -27.07 22.72
C ALA A 169 -5.39 -26.20 21.65
N SER A 170 -4.16 -26.56 21.25
CA SER A 170 -3.39 -25.81 20.27
C SER A 170 -4.21 -25.59 18.98
N GLY A 171 -4.37 -24.33 18.59
CA GLY A 171 -5.19 -23.89 17.44
C GLY A 171 -6.59 -23.40 17.81
N THR A 172 -7.06 -23.62 19.06
CA THR A 172 -8.38 -23.14 19.53
C THR A 172 -8.29 -22.14 20.68
N GLN A 173 -7.07 -21.71 21.04
CA GLN A 173 -6.88 -20.74 22.11
C GLN A 173 -7.38 -19.35 21.71
N THR A 174 -7.91 -18.61 22.68
CA THR A 174 -8.49 -17.27 22.46
C THR A 174 -7.66 -16.20 23.13
N THR A 175 -7.37 -15.13 22.39
CA THR A 175 -6.71 -13.92 22.91
C THR A 175 -7.67 -13.15 23.82
N ALA A 176 -7.18 -12.59 24.92
CA ALA A 176 -7.96 -11.71 25.79
C ALA A 176 -8.42 -10.45 25.02
N PRO A 177 -9.60 -9.88 25.32
CA PRO A 177 -10.03 -8.62 24.71
C PRO A 177 -9.14 -7.46 25.18
N VAL A 178 -8.95 -6.46 24.32
CA VAL A 178 -8.25 -5.21 24.65
C VAL A 178 -9.06 -4.41 25.66
N ASP A 179 -8.41 -3.82 26.67
CA ASP A 179 -9.08 -3.01 27.69
C ASP A 179 -9.62 -1.69 27.12
N ASN A 180 -10.70 -1.18 27.72
CA ASN A 180 -11.28 0.10 27.28
C ASN A 180 -10.29 1.25 27.49
N GLY A 181 -10.01 2.02 26.44
CA GLY A 181 -9.00 3.09 26.46
C GLY A 181 -7.57 2.61 26.15
N TRP A 182 -7.38 1.32 25.87
CA TRP A 182 -6.12 0.73 25.45
C TRP A 182 -6.13 0.37 23.97
N VAL A 183 -4.94 0.21 23.40
CA VAL A 183 -4.74 -0.33 22.05
C VAL A 183 -3.95 -1.62 22.11
N GLY A 184 -4.45 -2.68 21.48
CA GLY A 184 -3.72 -3.94 21.36
C GLY A 184 -2.58 -3.81 20.34
N LEU A 185 -1.41 -4.36 20.67
CA LEU A 185 -0.20 -4.27 19.86
C LEU A 185 0.19 -5.62 19.25
N TYR A 186 0.38 -6.63 20.11
CA TYR A 186 0.92 -7.93 19.72
C TYR A 186 0.16 -9.06 20.39
N VAL A 187 0.15 -10.21 19.72
CA VAL A 187 -0.26 -11.50 20.26
C VAL A 187 0.94 -12.43 20.26
N ILE A 188 1.23 -13.04 21.41
CA ILE A 188 2.31 -14.02 21.56
C ILE A 188 1.69 -15.38 21.86
N THR A 189 1.91 -16.35 20.99
CA THR A 189 1.42 -17.73 21.19
C THR A 189 2.47 -18.56 21.91
N VAL A 190 2.11 -19.09 23.09
CA VAL A 190 2.97 -19.95 23.90
C VAL A 190 2.36 -21.35 24.01
N ASN A 191 3.11 -22.36 23.60
CA ASN A 191 2.75 -23.77 23.64
C ASN A 191 3.22 -24.45 24.93
N TYR A 192 2.59 -25.57 25.28
CA TYR A 192 3.00 -26.42 26.39
C TYR A 192 4.49 -26.77 26.34
N GLY A 193 5.15 -26.71 27.50
CA GLY A 193 6.55 -27.13 27.67
C GLY A 193 7.59 -26.19 27.05
N GLN A 194 7.19 -25.03 26.52
CA GLN A 194 8.15 -24.06 26.00
C GLN A 194 8.99 -23.43 27.12
N THR A 195 10.27 -23.24 26.80
CA THR A 195 11.26 -22.60 27.68
C THR A 195 11.85 -21.32 27.07
N ALA A 196 11.47 -20.99 25.85
CA ALA A 196 11.94 -19.81 25.13
C ALA A 196 10.90 -19.32 24.11
N ILE A 197 10.79 -17.99 23.97
CA ILE A 197 10.05 -17.32 22.91
C ILE A 197 10.99 -17.03 21.73
N ILE A 198 10.52 -17.26 20.51
CA ILE A 198 11.21 -16.88 19.26
C ILE A 198 10.33 -15.94 18.43
N ALA A 199 10.93 -15.32 17.41
CA ALA A 199 10.26 -14.30 16.60
C ALA A 199 8.94 -14.79 15.97
N ASP A 200 8.89 -16.03 15.46
CA ASP A 200 7.72 -16.60 14.80
C ASP A 200 6.50 -16.78 15.72
N MET A 201 6.67 -16.66 17.04
CA MET A 201 5.59 -16.74 18.02
C MET A 201 4.94 -15.39 18.31
N ILE A 202 5.54 -14.30 17.81
CA ILE A 202 5.11 -12.93 18.04
C ILE A 202 4.45 -12.43 16.77
N GLU A 203 3.16 -12.13 16.85
CA GLU A 203 2.39 -11.58 15.74
C GLU A 203 1.85 -10.20 16.12
N THR A 204 1.89 -9.26 15.18
CA THR A 204 1.21 -7.97 15.36
C THR A 204 -0.31 -8.19 15.35
N LEU A 205 -1.02 -7.64 16.35
CA LEU A 205 -2.47 -7.79 16.43
C LEU A 205 -3.13 -7.13 15.20
N PRO A 206 -4.06 -7.80 14.51
CA PRO A 206 -4.83 -7.18 13.44
C PRO A 206 -5.57 -5.93 13.95
N GLY A 207 -5.34 -4.80 13.29
CA GLY A 207 -5.91 -3.50 13.70
C GLY A 207 -5.07 -2.72 14.71
N ALA A 208 -3.89 -3.21 15.12
CA ALA A 208 -2.94 -2.42 15.90
C ALA A 208 -2.55 -1.15 15.14
N PRO A 209 -2.67 0.05 15.73
CA PRO A 209 -2.52 1.31 15.02
C PRO A 209 -1.06 1.76 14.91
N PHE A 210 -0.18 0.88 14.43
CA PHE A 210 1.22 1.22 14.17
C PHE A 210 1.34 2.19 13.00
N LEU A 211 2.25 3.17 13.10
CA LEU A 211 2.59 4.05 11.99
C LEU A 211 3.39 3.26 10.93
N ASN A 212 2.72 2.86 9.84
CA ASN A 212 3.34 2.05 8.78
C ASN A 212 4.46 2.76 8.02
N PHE A 213 4.35 4.07 7.82
CA PHE A 213 5.32 4.86 7.06
C PHE A 213 5.70 6.12 7.80
N LYS A 214 7.01 6.42 7.78
CA LYS A 214 7.51 7.75 8.09
C LYS A 214 7.24 8.67 6.91
N LEU A 215 7.14 9.97 7.17
CA LEU A 215 6.86 10.97 6.13
C LEU A 215 7.78 10.83 4.88
N PRO A 216 9.10 10.57 4.98
CA PRO A 216 9.94 10.37 3.79
C PRO A 216 9.62 9.11 2.98
N ALA A 217 8.97 8.12 3.60
CA ALA A 217 8.54 6.87 2.96
C ALA A 217 7.04 6.88 2.61
N LEU A 218 6.31 7.96 2.92
CA LEU A 218 4.91 8.10 2.58
C LEU A 218 4.78 8.23 1.05
N ARG A 219 4.05 7.30 0.44
CA ARG A 219 3.74 7.31 -1.00
C ARG A 219 2.25 7.57 -1.21
N PRO A 220 1.81 8.83 -1.30
CA PRO A 220 0.41 9.12 -1.56
C PRO A 220 0.07 8.79 -3.03
N GLY A 221 -0.87 7.87 -3.24
CA GLY A 221 -1.36 7.48 -4.57
C GLY A 221 -0.37 6.63 -5.37
N PHE A 222 -0.60 6.53 -6.67
CA PHE A 222 0.22 5.75 -7.60
C PHE A 222 1.49 6.54 -7.99
N SER A 223 2.56 6.36 -7.22
CA SER A 223 3.78 7.19 -7.31
C SER A 223 4.94 6.49 -8.02
N VAL A 224 4.83 5.18 -8.21
CA VAL A 224 5.80 4.34 -8.91
C VAL A 224 5.13 3.64 -10.08
N MET A 225 5.85 3.44 -11.18
CA MET A 225 5.36 2.73 -12.37
C MET A 225 6.30 1.57 -12.74
N GLN A 226 5.71 0.42 -13.05
CA GLN A 226 6.39 -0.73 -13.64
C GLN A 226 5.67 -1.16 -14.93
N THR A 227 6.44 -1.33 -15.99
CA THR A 227 5.92 -1.74 -17.31
C THR A 227 6.45 -3.11 -17.69
N PHE A 228 5.55 -3.98 -18.14
CA PHE A 228 5.84 -5.32 -18.62
C PHE A 228 5.67 -5.38 -20.13
N ASN A 229 6.79 -5.49 -20.84
CA ASN A 229 6.85 -5.75 -22.29
C ASN A 229 6.98 -7.25 -22.61
N ALA A 230 7.13 -8.09 -21.57
CA ALA A 230 7.13 -9.54 -21.62
C ALA A 230 6.47 -10.08 -20.34
N SER A 231 5.93 -11.29 -20.40
CA SER A 231 5.29 -11.93 -19.25
C SER A 231 6.27 -12.08 -18.08
N GLY A 232 5.75 -11.96 -16.86
CA GLY A 232 6.56 -11.98 -15.64
C GLY A 232 5.71 -12.03 -14.37
N ILE A 233 6.31 -11.66 -13.24
CA ILE A 233 5.64 -11.63 -11.94
C ILE A 233 5.75 -10.20 -11.40
N PHE A 234 4.63 -9.67 -10.90
CA PHE A 234 4.60 -8.49 -10.07
C PHE A 234 4.52 -8.90 -8.60
N THR A 235 5.50 -8.51 -7.80
CA THR A 235 5.47 -8.70 -6.35
C THR A 235 5.02 -7.40 -5.71
N VAL A 236 3.88 -7.42 -5.03
CA VAL A 236 3.29 -6.25 -4.36
C VAL A 236 4.30 -5.68 -3.35
N PRO A 237 4.80 -4.46 -3.54
CA PRO A 237 5.82 -3.92 -2.64
C PRO A 237 5.29 -3.66 -1.22
N PRO A 238 6.18 -3.54 -0.23
CA PRO A 238 5.81 -3.16 1.13
C PRO A 238 4.95 -1.89 1.15
N GLY A 239 3.77 -1.99 1.76
CA GLY A 239 2.86 -0.86 1.93
C GLY A 239 1.88 -0.57 0.79
N VAL A 240 1.97 -1.31 -0.30
CA VAL A 240 1.04 -1.19 -1.42
C VAL A 240 -0.17 -2.08 -1.16
N THR A 241 -1.35 -1.49 -1.09
CA THR A 241 -2.64 -2.20 -0.98
C THR A 241 -3.56 -1.94 -2.16
N THR A 242 -3.19 -0.98 -3.01
CA THR A 242 -3.92 -0.59 -4.22
C THR A 242 -2.94 -0.30 -5.35
N ALA A 243 -3.27 -0.70 -6.57
CA ALA A 243 -2.50 -0.36 -7.77
C ALA A 243 -3.45 0.00 -8.92
N ARG A 244 -3.08 0.97 -9.76
CA ARG A 244 -3.74 1.23 -11.03
C ARG A 244 -3.06 0.41 -12.11
N VAL A 245 -3.84 -0.39 -12.81
CA VAL A 245 -3.33 -1.31 -13.82
C VAL A 245 -3.94 -0.95 -15.17
N THR A 246 -3.11 -0.98 -16.22
CA THR A 246 -3.54 -0.91 -17.62
C THR A 246 -3.05 -2.15 -18.36
N VAL A 247 -3.94 -2.82 -19.07
CA VAL A 247 -3.69 -4.06 -19.82
C VAL A 247 -4.12 -3.87 -21.27
N ILE A 248 -3.21 -4.11 -22.20
CA ILE A 248 -3.44 -4.03 -23.65
C ILE A 248 -3.15 -5.40 -24.26
N GLY A 249 -4.13 -5.97 -24.98
CA GLY A 249 -3.96 -7.24 -25.70
C GLY A 249 -3.06 -7.09 -26.93
N GLY A 250 -2.51 -8.20 -27.44
CA GLY A 250 -1.74 -8.19 -28.69
C GLY A 250 -2.62 -7.90 -29.91
N GLY A 251 -2.11 -7.22 -30.92
CA GLY A 251 -2.81 -7.00 -32.18
C GLY A 251 -2.73 -8.22 -33.10
N GLY A 252 -3.77 -8.44 -33.90
CA GLY A 252 -3.78 -9.47 -34.95
C GLY A 252 -2.90 -9.08 -36.12
N ALA A 253 -2.35 -10.08 -36.83
CA ALA A 253 -1.64 -9.85 -38.08
C ALA A 253 -2.61 -9.61 -39.23
N ALA A 254 -2.12 -9.02 -40.31
CA ALA A 254 -2.86 -8.98 -41.55
C ALA A 254 -2.91 -10.34 -42.26
N GLY A 255 -3.92 -10.52 -43.12
CA GLY A 255 -4.02 -11.68 -43.98
C GLY A 255 -3.10 -11.60 -45.19
N TYR A 256 -2.81 -12.75 -45.79
CA TYR A 256 -2.18 -12.86 -47.10
C TYR A 256 -3.13 -13.58 -48.05
N HIS A 257 -3.57 -12.93 -49.12
CA HIS A 257 -4.39 -13.56 -50.15
C HIS A 257 -3.58 -13.87 -51.41
N ALA A 258 -3.86 -14.98 -52.09
CA ALA A 258 -3.06 -15.47 -53.21
C ALA A 258 -3.12 -14.53 -54.42
N VAL A 259 -4.30 -13.97 -54.69
CA VAL A 259 -4.59 -13.21 -55.93
C VAL A 259 -5.27 -11.87 -55.66
N GLN A 260 -5.38 -11.45 -54.40
CA GLN A 260 -6.08 -10.23 -53.98
C GLN A 260 -5.31 -9.56 -52.84
N PRO A 261 -5.64 -8.31 -52.48
CA PRO A 261 -5.11 -7.71 -51.27
C PRO A 261 -5.60 -8.42 -50.02
N GLY A 262 -4.72 -8.54 -49.03
CA GLY A 262 -5.06 -9.03 -47.70
C GLY A 262 -5.74 -7.96 -46.84
N ALA A 263 -6.55 -8.38 -45.89
CA ALA A 263 -7.17 -7.47 -44.92
C ALA A 263 -6.22 -7.13 -43.77
N GLY A 264 -6.47 -6.00 -43.11
CA GLY A 264 -5.76 -5.61 -41.90
C GLY A 264 -6.15 -6.47 -40.69
N GLY A 265 -5.23 -6.68 -39.76
CA GLY A 265 -5.51 -7.34 -38.48
C GLY A 265 -6.23 -6.42 -37.50
N GLY A 266 -7.02 -6.99 -36.59
CA GLY A 266 -7.69 -6.24 -35.53
C GLY A 266 -6.72 -5.78 -34.43
N GLY A 267 -7.02 -4.66 -33.79
CA GLY A 267 -6.27 -4.20 -32.62
C GLY A 267 -6.62 -5.01 -31.38
N GLY A 268 -5.69 -5.12 -30.42
CA GLY A 268 -5.95 -5.72 -29.10
C GLY A 268 -6.92 -4.89 -28.26
N GLY A 269 -7.60 -5.55 -27.32
CA GLY A 269 -8.47 -4.87 -26.35
C GLY A 269 -7.67 -4.02 -25.36
N ASN A 270 -8.36 -3.19 -24.58
CA ASN A 270 -7.77 -2.41 -23.49
C ASN A 270 -8.66 -2.50 -22.23
N ALA A 271 -8.05 -2.80 -21.09
CA ALA A 271 -8.68 -2.68 -19.78
C ALA A 271 -7.80 -1.85 -18.84
N SER A 272 -8.38 -0.91 -18.12
CA SER A 272 -7.69 -0.21 -17.03
C SER A 272 -8.58 -0.01 -15.80
N GLY A 273 -7.98 0.00 -14.63
CA GLY A 273 -8.72 0.14 -13.38
C GLY A 273 -7.83 0.10 -12.14
N ILE A 274 -8.40 0.49 -11.02
CA ILE A 274 -7.79 0.39 -9.70
C ILE A 274 -8.08 -1.00 -9.13
N VAL A 275 -7.03 -1.75 -8.87
CA VAL A 275 -7.05 -3.01 -8.12
C VAL A 275 -6.83 -2.66 -6.65
N SER A 276 -7.74 -3.08 -5.78
CA SER A 276 -7.64 -2.92 -4.32
C SER A 276 -7.56 -4.29 -3.62
N GLY A 277 -7.23 -4.27 -2.33
CA GLY A 277 -7.11 -5.49 -1.53
C GLY A 277 -5.84 -6.29 -1.84
N LEU A 278 -4.80 -5.63 -2.36
CA LEU A 278 -3.49 -6.23 -2.53
C LEU A 278 -2.81 -6.41 -1.17
N LEU A 279 -2.10 -7.51 -1.00
CA LEU A 279 -1.33 -7.78 0.21
C LEU A 279 0.16 -7.56 -0.06
N PRO A 280 0.89 -6.80 0.78
CA PRO A 280 2.34 -6.70 0.66
C PRO A 280 3.02 -8.07 0.58
N GLY A 281 3.89 -8.27 -0.40
CA GLY A 281 4.56 -9.55 -0.69
C GLY A 281 3.75 -10.53 -1.55
N GLN A 282 2.48 -10.26 -1.84
CA GLN A 282 1.68 -11.06 -2.78
C GLN A 282 2.34 -11.07 -4.16
N THR A 283 2.38 -12.24 -4.79
CA THR A 283 2.86 -12.39 -6.17
C THR A 283 1.68 -12.50 -7.13
N ILE A 284 1.74 -11.73 -8.22
CA ILE A 284 0.69 -11.66 -9.23
C ILE A 284 1.33 -11.96 -10.60
N ALA A 285 0.82 -12.99 -11.27
CA ALA A 285 1.27 -13.34 -12.61
C ALA A 285 0.84 -12.25 -13.61
N VAL A 286 1.79 -11.77 -14.41
CA VAL A 286 1.54 -10.80 -15.48
C VAL A 286 1.76 -11.50 -16.82
N THR A 287 0.71 -11.56 -17.64
CA THR A 287 0.80 -12.12 -19.00
C THR A 287 0.81 -10.98 -19.99
N VAL A 288 1.80 -10.95 -20.88
CA VAL A 288 1.84 -10.04 -22.02
C VAL A 288 1.51 -10.84 -23.27
N GLY A 289 0.43 -10.47 -23.94
CA GLY A 289 -0.04 -11.13 -25.16
C GLY A 289 0.95 -10.95 -26.31
N ALA A 290 1.28 -12.05 -26.99
CA ALA A 290 2.15 -11.99 -28.16
C ALA A 290 1.49 -11.23 -29.33
N ALA A 291 2.31 -10.68 -30.21
CA ALA A 291 1.84 -10.15 -31.49
C ALA A 291 1.28 -11.27 -32.37
N GLY A 292 0.24 -10.96 -33.16
CA GLY A 292 -0.19 -11.83 -34.25
C GLY A 292 0.91 -11.98 -35.29
N VAL A 293 1.16 -13.21 -35.74
CA VAL A 293 2.19 -13.53 -36.72
C VAL A 293 1.61 -13.44 -38.14
N ALA A 294 2.30 -12.74 -39.03
CA ALA A 294 1.91 -12.64 -40.42
C ALA A 294 2.18 -13.96 -41.17
N PRO A 295 1.25 -14.44 -42.02
CA PRO A 295 1.43 -15.67 -42.75
C PRO A 295 2.42 -15.48 -43.91
N THR A 296 3.27 -16.49 -44.13
CA THR A 296 4.26 -16.52 -45.23
C THR A 296 3.70 -17.12 -46.53
N SER A 297 2.51 -17.70 -46.48
CA SER A 297 1.75 -18.23 -47.62
C SER A 297 0.27 -17.84 -47.49
N PRO A 298 -0.55 -17.93 -48.55
CA PRO A 298 -1.92 -17.42 -48.51
C PRO A 298 -2.77 -18.03 -47.39
N ALA A 299 -3.09 -17.22 -46.38
CA ALA A 299 -3.85 -17.61 -45.18
C ALA A 299 -4.39 -16.37 -44.45
N TYR A 300 -5.25 -16.60 -43.46
CA TYR A 300 -5.62 -15.57 -42.48
C TYR A 300 -4.39 -15.15 -41.66
N GLY A 301 -4.43 -13.91 -41.16
CA GLY A 301 -3.46 -13.44 -40.18
C GLY A 301 -3.50 -14.27 -38.89
N GLY A 302 -2.38 -14.39 -38.21
CA GLY A 302 -2.35 -14.93 -36.85
C GLY A 302 -3.04 -13.97 -35.87
N ASN A 303 -3.79 -14.53 -34.92
CA ASN A 303 -4.42 -13.76 -33.85
C ASN A 303 -3.38 -13.22 -32.85
N GLY A 304 -3.66 -12.06 -32.28
CA GLY A 304 -2.91 -11.54 -31.14
C GLY A 304 -3.20 -12.32 -29.86
N GLY A 305 -2.24 -12.35 -28.94
CA GLY A 305 -2.37 -12.98 -27.64
C GLY A 305 -3.12 -12.10 -26.61
N THR A 306 -3.71 -12.75 -25.62
CA THR A 306 -4.33 -12.07 -24.46
C THR A 306 -3.27 -11.59 -23.48
N SER A 307 -3.42 -10.37 -22.97
CA SER A 307 -2.65 -9.85 -21.83
C SER A 307 -3.50 -9.90 -20.55
N SER A 308 -2.86 -10.01 -19.38
CA SER A 308 -3.55 -10.00 -18.09
C SER A 308 -2.65 -9.57 -16.93
N PHE A 309 -3.29 -9.08 -15.87
CA PHE A 309 -2.71 -8.88 -14.55
C PHE A 309 -3.46 -9.76 -13.55
N GLY A 310 -2.93 -10.95 -13.29
CA GLY A 310 -3.59 -12.00 -12.50
C GLY A 310 -5.00 -12.29 -13.01
N ALA A 311 -5.92 -12.49 -12.07
CA ALA A 311 -7.35 -12.59 -12.33
C ALA A 311 -8.08 -11.22 -12.31
N TYR A 312 -7.34 -10.13 -12.10
CA TYR A 312 -7.94 -8.81 -11.85
C TYR A 312 -8.37 -8.12 -13.14
N LEU A 313 -7.48 -8.08 -14.15
CA LEU A 313 -7.72 -7.43 -15.44
C LEU A 313 -7.21 -8.31 -16.59
N SER A 314 -7.92 -8.30 -17.72
CA SER A 314 -7.49 -8.96 -18.94
C SER A 314 -7.91 -8.17 -20.18
N ALA A 315 -7.11 -8.27 -21.24
CA ALA A 315 -7.49 -7.79 -22.56
C ALA A 315 -7.12 -8.83 -23.63
N THR A 316 -8.10 -9.28 -24.40
CA THR A 316 -7.87 -10.26 -25.46
C THR A 316 -7.15 -9.62 -26.64
N GLY A 317 -6.45 -10.46 -27.41
CA GLY A 317 -5.83 -9.99 -28.63
C GLY A 317 -6.84 -9.80 -29.78
N GLY A 318 -6.44 -9.01 -30.77
CA GLY A 318 -7.20 -8.82 -32.00
C GLY A 318 -7.12 -10.05 -32.91
N GLN A 319 -8.16 -10.29 -33.71
CA GLN A 319 -8.20 -11.35 -34.69
C GLN A 319 -7.35 -10.99 -35.91
N GLY A 320 -6.80 -12.00 -36.59
CA GLY A 320 -6.10 -11.79 -37.85
C GLY A 320 -7.02 -11.35 -38.99
N GLY A 321 -6.48 -10.56 -39.92
CA GLY A 321 -7.19 -10.15 -41.12
C GLY A 321 -7.40 -11.31 -42.10
N GLN A 322 -8.45 -11.25 -42.90
CA GLN A 322 -8.75 -12.29 -43.87
C GLN A 322 -7.71 -12.35 -45.01
N GLY A 323 -7.39 -13.57 -45.42
CA GLY A 323 -6.54 -13.89 -46.57
C GLY A 323 -6.95 -15.23 -47.18
N GLY A 324 -6.02 -15.96 -47.79
CA GLY A 324 -6.25 -17.28 -48.37
C GLY A 324 -6.35 -17.29 -49.90
N THR A 325 -7.16 -18.20 -50.45
CA THR A 325 -7.26 -18.45 -51.90
C THR A 325 -8.69 -18.33 -52.44
N ALA A 326 -9.66 -18.04 -51.58
CA ALA A 326 -11.06 -17.99 -51.94
C ALA A 326 -11.35 -16.81 -52.89
N SER A 327 -12.18 -17.02 -53.91
CA SER A 327 -12.60 -15.92 -54.78
C SER A 327 -13.59 -15.01 -54.01
N LEU A 328 -13.09 -13.88 -53.54
CA LEU A 328 -13.86 -12.89 -52.78
C LEU A 328 -13.94 -11.56 -53.55
N PHE A 329 -14.85 -10.67 -53.18
CA PHE A 329 -14.84 -9.29 -53.71
C PHE A 329 -13.98 -8.34 -52.86
N ALA A 330 -13.85 -8.66 -51.58
CA ALA A 330 -12.99 -7.99 -50.60
C ALA A 330 -12.60 -9.00 -49.51
N THR A 331 -11.46 -8.79 -48.87
CA THR A 331 -11.04 -9.55 -47.69
C THR A 331 -11.45 -8.76 -46.44
N ALA A 332 -12.14 -9.40 -45.50
CA ALA A 332 -12.64 -8.75 -44.29
C ALA A 332 -11.54 -8.49 -43.25
N GLY A 333 -11.56 -7.30 -42.67
CA GLY A 333 -10.69 -6.90 -41.57
C GLY A 333 -10.85 -7.78 -40.32
N GLY A 334 -9.77 -7.94 -39.57
CA GLY A 334 -9.80 -8.68 -38.31
C GLY A 334 -10.60 -7.92 -37.24
N ILE A 335 -11.41 -8.64 -36.46
CA ILE A 335 -12.16 -8.08 -35.34
C ILE A 335 -11.18 -7.67 -34.22
N GLY A 336 -11.43 -6.54 -33.55
CA GLY A 336 -10.64 -6.13 -32.40
C GLY A 336 -10.84 -7.01 -31.16
N GLY A 337 -9.85 -7.04 -30.27
CA GLY A 337 -9.94 -7.70 -28.97
C GLY A 337 -10.85 -6.94 -27.99
N ALA A 338 -11.05 -7.46 -26.78
CA ALA A 338 -11.91 -6.88 -25.75
C ALA A 338 -11.20 -6.82 -24.40
N GLY A 339 -11.40 -5.73 -23.66
CA GLY A 339 -10.98 -5.59 -22.26
C GLY A 339 -12.01 -6.10 -21.25
N PHE A 340 -11.55 -6.61 -20.12
CA PHE A 340 -12.35 -7.14 -19.02
C PHE A 340 -11.75 -6.81 -17.64
N GLY A 341 -12.62 -6.71 -16.63
CA GLY A 341 -12.24 -6.55 -15.22
C GLY A 341 -11.82 -5.13 -14.82
N GLY A 342 -11.56 -4.24 -15.78
CA GLY A 342 -11.26 -2.84 -15.52
C GLY A 342 -12.50 -2.02 -15.17
N GLN A 343 -12.28 -0.84 -14.59
CA GLN A 343 -13.29 0.22 -14.51
C GLN A 343 -13.51 0.87 -15.88
N PHE A 344 -12.47 0.82 -16.72
CA PHE A 344 -12.53 1.12 -18.14
C PHE A 344 -12.23 -0.15 -18.93
N ASN A 345 -13.15 -0.55 -19.80
CA ASN A 345 -12.99 -1.68 -20.71
C ASN A 345 -13.35 -1.21 -22.12
N GLN A 346 -12.44 -1.40 -23.07
CA GLN A 346 -12.60 -0.97 -24.44
C GLN A 346 -12.22 -2.09 -25.40
N SER A 347 -13.01 -2.23 -26.46
CA SER A 347 -12.65 -3.10 -27.57
C SER A 347 -11.58 -2.46 -28.44
N GLY A 348 -10.67 -3.27 -28.98
CA GLY A 348 -9.75 -2.84 -30.02
C GLY A 348 -10.51 -2.45 -31.28
N ALA A 349 -9.93 -1.56 -32.09
CA ALA A 349 -10.52 -1.24 -33.38
C ALA A 349 -10.38 -2.44 -34.33
N MET A 350 -11.34 -2.59 -35.24
CA MET A 350 -11.26 -3.57 -36.32
C MET A 350 -10.15 -3.17 -37.31
N GLY A 351 -9.59 -4.15 -38.01
CA GLY A 351 -8.82 -3.88 -39.22
C GLY A 351 -9.74 -3.43 -40.35
N ASP A 352 -9.18 -2.69 -41.31
CA ASP A 352 -9.90 -2.35 -42.52
C ASP A 352 -9.91 -3.53 -43.50
N ASP A 353 -10.89 -3.54 -44.40
CA ASP A 353 -10.99 -4.52 -45.46
C ASP A 353 -9.93 -4.30 -46.55
N GLY A 354 -9.49 -5.37 -47.19
CA GLY A 354 -8.69 -5.30 -48.42
C GLY A 354 -9.58 -5.03 -49.64
N SER A 355 -9.21 -4.06 -50.47
CA SER A 355 -9.98 -3.67 -51.66
C SER A 355 -9.32 -4.15 -52.94
N ALA A 356 -9.96 -5.10 -53.62
CA ALA A 356 -9.49 -5.64 -54.90
C ALA A 356 -9.44 -4.57 -56.01
N VAL A 357 -10.38 -3.63 -56.03
CA VAL A 357 -10.47 -2.59 -57.07
C VAL A 357 -9.29 -1.63 -57.02
N SER A 358 -8.92 -1.17 -55.81
CA SER A 358 -7.75 -0.31 -55.63
C SER A 358 -6.44 -1.08 -55.46
N SER A 359 -6.51 -2.43 -55.48
CA SER A 359 -5.38 -3.32 -55.17
C SER A 359 -4.65 -2.92 -53.88
N HIS A 360 -5.43 -2.49 -52.89
CA HIS A 360 -4.94 -1.96 -51.62
C HIS A 360 -5.32 -2.90 -50.48
N GLY A 361 -4.32 -3.32 -49.70
CA GLY A 361 -4.56 -4.09 -48.49
C GLY A 361 -5.17 -3.22 -47.39
N GLY A 362 -5.95 -3.82 -46.50
CA GLY A 362 -6.58 -3.07 -45.40
C GLY A 362 -5.56 -2.61 -44.36
N SER A 363 -5.73 -1.44 -43.75
CA SER A 363 -4.87 -1.06 -42.61
C SER A 363 -5.27 -1.83 -41.35
N GLY A 364 -4.32 -2.08 -40.46
CA GLY A 364 -4.63 -2.73 -39.18
C GLY A 364 -5.46 -1.83 -38.26
N GLY A 365 -6.04 -2.39 -37.21
CA GLY A 365 -6.82 -1.66 -36.21
C GLY A 365 -5.98 -1.07 -35.07
N GLY A 366 -6.42 0.04 -34.50
CA GLY A 366 -5.91 0.57 -33.22
C GLY A 366 -4.78 1.60 -33.34
N ALA A 367 -4.23 2.01 -32.19
CA ALA A 367 -3.11 2.95 -32.15
C ALA A 367 -1.80 2.29 -32.61
N GLY A 368 -1.01 3.00 -33.43
CA GLY A 368 0.23 2.44 -34.00
C GLY A 368 -0.01 1.26 -34.95
N ARG A 369 -1.18 1.20 -35.60
CA ARG A 369 -1.51 0.16 -36.57
C ARG A 369 -0.59 0.16 -37.78
N GLY A 370 -0.41 -1.02 -38.36
CA GLY A 370 0.29 -1.20 -39.64
C GLY A 370 -0.54 -0.64 -40.79
N ARG A 371 0.13 0.06 -41.71
CA ARG A 371 -0.49 0.60 -42.92
C ARG A 371 -0.68 -0.50 -43.97
N GLY A 372 -1.86 -0.55 -44.58
CA GLY A 372 -2.09 -1.35 -45.78
C GLY A 372 -1.24 -0.88 -46.98
N ALA A 373 -0.86 -1.80 -47.85
CA ALA A 373 -0.04 -1.51 -49.02
C ALA A 373 -0.86 -1.49 -50.31
N SER A 374 -0.49 -0.60 -51.26
CA SER A 374 -1.07 -0.57 -52.61
C SER A 374 -0.13 -1.27 -53.59
N GLY A 375 -0.69 -1.99 -54.56
CA GLY A 375 0.09 -2.75 -55.53
C GLY A 375 0.74 -4.01 -54.93
N PRO A 376 1.66 -4.69 -55.62
CA PRO A 376 2.30 -5.92 -55.15
C PRO A 376 3.39 -5.63 -54.10
N LEU A 377 3.01 -4.94 -53.03
CA LEU A 377 3.88 -4.56 -51.92
C LEU A 377 3.38 -5.22 -50.62
N PRO A 378 4.31 -5.63 -49.74
CA PRO A 378 3.94 -6.17 -48.45
C PRO A 378 3.31 -5.09 -47.56
N GLY A 379 2.34 -5.51 -46.76
CA GLY A 379 1.74 -4.65 -45.75
C GLY A 379 2.71 -4.34 -44.61
N GLN A 380 2.53 -3.19 -43.96
CA GLN A 380 3.44 -2.78 -42.89
C GLN A 380 3.07 -3.44 -41.56
N PRO A 381 4.04 -3.87 -40.74
CA PRO A 381 3.77 -4.33 -39.38
C PRO A 381 3.27 -3.16 -38.51
N ALA A 382 2.58 -3.50 -37.41
CA ALA A 382 2.23 -2.51 -36.41
C ALA A 382 3.48 -1.96 -35.70
N SER A 383 3.43 -0.68 -35.33
CA SER A 383 4.47 0.03 -34.57
C SER A 383 4.07 0.29 -33.10
N GLY A 384 2.79 0.15 -32.76
CA GLY A 384 2.26 0.35 -31.41
C GLY A 384 1.84 -0.94 -30.72
N TYR A 385 1.84 -0.93 -29.38
CA TYR A 385 1.33 -2.03 -28.58
C TYR A 385 -0.16 -2.27 -28.87
N GLY A 386 -0.52 -3.52 -29.12
CA GLY A 386 -1.86 -3.93 -29.50
C GLY A 386 -2.31 -3.46 -30.89
N GLY A 387 -1.47 -2.80 -31.69
CA GLY A 387 -1.83 -2.40 -33.04
C GLY A 387 -1.97 -3.60 -33.98
N GLY A 388 -2.98 -3.60 -34.85
CA GLY A 388 -3.13 -4.62 -35.89
C GLY A 388 -2.14 -4.42 -37.04
N GLY A 389 -1.75 -5.51 -37.71
CA GLY A 389 -0.88 -5.46 -38.89
C GLY A 389 -1.61 -4.98 -40.15
N GLY A 390 -0.91 -4.33 -41.07
CA GLY A 390 -1.47 -3.85 -42.35
C GLY A 390 -1.42 -4.92 -43.44
N GLY A 391 -2.45 -4.99 -44.27
CA GLY A 391 -2.63 -5.90 -45.40
C GLY A 391 -1.65 -5.64 -46.53
N GLY A 392 -1.16 -6.73 -47.15
CA GLY A 392 -0.42 -6.65 -48.41
C GLY A 392 -1.36 -6.33 -49.57
N GLY A 393 -0.87 -5.56 -50.54
CA GLY A 393 -1.64 -5.28 -51.75
C GLY A 393 -1.58 -6.43 -52.76
N ALA A 394 -2.02 -6.18 -53.99
CA ALA A 394 -1.92 -7.14 -55.09
C ALA A 394 -1.50 -6.47 -56.40
N SER A 395 -1.00 -7.26 -57.35
CA SER A 395 -0.82 -6.80 -58.73
C SER A 395 -2.16 -6.74 -59.48
N ILE A 396 -2.19 -5.93 -60.56
CA ILE A 396 -3.34 -5.79 -61.46
C ILE A 396 -3.12 -6.64 -62.74
N GLY A 397 -4.19 -7.18 -63.33
CA GLY A 397 -4.14 -7.90 -64.62
C GLY A 397 -4.85 -9.25 -64.62
N ALA A 398 -4.68 -10.03 -65.69
CA ALA A 398 -5.35 -11.33 -65.88
C ALA A 398 -4.87 -12.45 -64.93
N SER A 399 -3.75 -12.23 -64.22
CA SER A 399 -3.21 -13.15 -63.22
C SER A 399 -2.68 -12.37 -62.03
N PRO A 400 -3.56 -11.79 -61.20
CA PRO A 400 -3.15 -10.97 -60.07
C PRO A 400 -2.49 -11.85 -58.99
N THR A 401 -1.48 -11.29 -58.33
CA THR A 401 -0.68 -11.93 -57.28
C THR A 401 -0.72 -11.05 -56.05
N GLY A 402 -1.20 -11.59 -54.93
CA GLY A 402 -1.20 -10.88 -53.66
C GLY A 402 0.18 -10.88 -52.99
N SER A 403 0.34 -9.98 -52.03
CA SER A 403 1.55 -9.83 -51.22
C SER A 403 1.26 -10.12 -49.74
N PRO A 404 2.28 -10.54 -48.95
CA PRO A 404 2.08 -10.84 -47.54
C PRO A 404 1.73 -9.58 -46.73
N GLY A 405 0.97 -9.78 -45.66
CA GLY A 405 0.63 -8.73 -44.69
C GLY A 405 1.72 -8.52 -43.64
N GLY A 406 1.55 -7.48 -42.83
CA GLY A 406 2.39 -7.16 -41.68
C GLY A 406 1.93 -7.88 -40.39
N ALA A 407 2.87 -8.08 -39.47
CA ALA A 407 2.60 -8.60 -38.14
C ALA A 407 1.85 -7.58 -37.26
N GLY A 408 1.14 -8.07 -36.25
CA GLY A 408 0.55 -7.21 -35.21
C GLY A 408 1.59 -6.70 -34.22
N GLY A 409 1.15 -5.85 -33.28
CA GLY A 409 1.95 -5.36 -32.16
C GLY A 409 1.74 -6.24 -30.92
N ALA A 410 2.78 -6.44 -30.11
CA ALA A 410 2.65 -7.15 -28.85
C ALA A 410 1.73 -6.37 -27.88
N GLY A 411 1.18 -7.07 -26.89
CA GLY A 411 0.46 -6.45 -25.79
C GLY A 411 1.36 -5.68 -24.84
N LEU A 412 0.76 -5.10 -23.80
CA LEU A 412 1.46 -4.33 -22.77
C LEU A 412 0.71 -4.43 -21.44
N VAL A 413 1.44 -4.48 -20.33
CA VAL A 413 0.86 -4.29 -18.99
C VAL A 413 1.63 -3.21 -18.25
N ILE A 414 0.92 -2.23 -17.69
CA ILE A 414 1.48 -1.14 -16.87
C ILE A 414 0.84 -1.23 -15.49
N VAL A 415 1.66 -1.14 -14.45
CA VAL A 415 1.24 -1.15 -13.05
C VAL A 415 1.77 0.12 -12.40
N GLU A 416 0.88 0.97 -11.89
CA GLU A 416 1.19 2.17 -11.13
C GLU A 416 0.77 1.94 -9.67
N TYR A 417 1.66 2.16 -8.68
CA TYR A 417 1.43 1.80 -7.28
C TYR A 417 2.10 2.73 -6.26
#